data_AF-A0AAN0LRL1-F1
#
_entry.id   AF-A0AAN0LRL1-F1
#
_cell.length_a   1.000
_cell.length_b   1.000
_cell.length_c   1.000
_cell.angle_alpha   90.00
_cell.angle_beta   90.00
_cell.angle_gamma   90.00
#
_symmetry.space_group_name_H-M   'P 1'
#
loop_
_entity.id
_entity.type
_entity.pdbx_description
1 polymer ?
#
loop_
_entity_poly.entity_id
_entity_poly.type
_entity_poly.pdbx_seq_one_letter_code
_entity_poly.pdbx_strand_id
1 'polypeptide(L)' 'MDTLLLKIRAMILATRQQWIGEITYNHNIKGDHTWKLYGYTSYDEYKKDLRKSLRQES' A
#
# COMPACT_ATOMS: atom_id res chain seq x y z
N MET A 1 12.76 -2.50 21.68
CA MET A 1 12.11 -3.08 20.48
C MET A 1 13.21 -3.41 19.49
N ASP A 2 13.21 -4.61 18.91
CA ASP A 2 14.29 -5.08 18.04
C ASP A 2 14.42 -4.23 16.76
N THR A 3 15.61 -3.67 16.51
CA THR A 3 15.91 -2.79 15.38
C THR A 3 15.70 -3.50 14.03
N LEU A 4 15.96 -4.80 13.95
CA LEU A 4 15.74 -5.58 12.73
C LEU A 4 14.24 -5.70 12.40
N LEU A 5 13.42 -5.98 13.43
CA LEU A 5 11.97 -6.07 13.28
C LEU A 5 11.37 -4.75 12.79
N LEU A 6 11.84 -3.62 13.31
CA LEU A 6 11.42 -2.29 12.85
C LEU A 6 11.78 -2.07 11.37
N LYS A 7 12.99 -2.44 10.95
CA LYS A 7 13.43 -2.31 9.56
C LYS A 7 12.59 -3.19 8.61
N ILE A 8 12.32 -4.44 8.99
CA ILE A 8 11.49 -5.36 8.20
C ILE A 8 10.07 -4.79 8.04
N ARG A 9 9.46 -4.30 9.12
CA ARG A 9 8.13 -3.69 9.08
C ARG A 9 8.08 -2.47 8.17
N ALA A 10 9.11 -1.63 8.20
CA ALA A 10 9.21 -0.46 7.33
C ALA A 10 9.30 -0.86 5.85
N MET A 11 10.13 -1.86 5.52
CA MET A 11 10.26 -2.37 4.15
C MET A 11 8.94 -2.96 3.63
N ILE A 12 8.25 -3.78 4.43
CA ILE A 12 6.94 -4.35 4.06
C ILE A 12 5.93 -3.23 3.76
N LEU A 13 5.89 -2.21 4.61
CA LEU A 13 4.96 -1.09 4.44
C LEU A 13 5.26 -0.28 3.17
N ALA A 14 6.54 -0.01 2.88
CA ALA A 14 6.95 0.69 1.68
C ALA A 14 6.59 -0.09 0.41
N THR A 15 6.90 -1.40 0.38
CA THR A 15 6.54 -2.27 -0.75
C THR A 15 5.03 -2.30 -0.98
N ARG A 16 4.22 -2.39 0.09
CA ARG A 16 2.75 -2.38 -0.02
C ARG A 16 2.24 -1.08 -0.64
N GLN A 17 2.82 0.06 -0.27
CA GLN A 17 2.47 1.37 -0.84
C GLN A 17 2.85 1.47 -2.32
N GLN A 18 4.03 0.98 -2.72
CA GLN A 18 4.41 0.98 -4.13
C GLN A 18 3.48 0.11 -4.97
N TRP A 19 3.23 -1.13 -4.53
CA TRP A 19 2.40 -2.09 -5.27
C TRP A 19 0.96 -1.61 -5.44
N ILE A 20 0.39 -0.94 -4.42
CA ILE A 20 -0.99 -0.48 -4.52
C ILE A 20 -1.15 0.68 -5.51
N GLY A 21 -0.11 1.51 -5.65
CA GLY A 21 -0.02 2.54 -6.69
C GLY A 21 0.01 1.91 -8.08
N GLU A 22 0.92 0.96 -8.30
CA GLU A 22 1.06 0.23 -9.56
C GLU A 22 -0.26 -0.42 -10.01
N ILE A 23 -0.89 -1.19 -9.13
CA ILE A 23 -2.13 -1.91 -9.42
C ILE A 23 -3.28 -0.94 -9.77
N THR A 24 -3.39 0.17 -9.02
CA THR A 24 -4.52 1.09 -9.15
C THR A 24 -4.37 2.05 -10.32
N TYR A 25 -3.18 2.60 -10.52
CA TYR A 25 -2.92 3.65 -11.52
C TYR A 25 -2.35 3.09 -12.82
N ASN A 26 -1.36 2.19 -12.77
CA ASN A 26 -0.70 1.67 -13.98
C ASN A 26 -1.48 0.50 -14.60
N HIS A 27 -2.12 -0.34 -13.78
CA HIS A 27 -2.96 -1.44 -14.25
C HIS A 27 -4.47 -1.14 -14.24
N ASN A 28 -4.87 0.06 -13.80
CA ASN A 28 -6.26 0.54 -13.77
C ASN A 28 -7.25 -0.38 -13.01
N ILE A 29 -6.77 -1.14 -12.03
CA ILE A 29 -7.62 -2.00 -11.19
C ILE A 29 -8.13 -1.16 -10.02
N LYS A 30 -9.39 -0.70 -10.10
CA LYS A 30 -9.98 0.22 -9.11
C LYS A 30 -10.19 -0.45 -7.76
N GLY A 31 -9.87 0.30 -6.70
CA GLY A 31 -9.90 -0.17 -5.33
C GLY A 31 -11.27 -0.48 -4.75
N ASP A 32 -12.38 -0.01 -5.33
CA ASP A 32 -13.71 -0.01 -4.68
C ASP A 32 -14.19 -1.40 -4.26
N HIS A 33 -13.83 -2.45 -5.04
CA HIS A 33 -14.16 -3.84 -4.73
C HIS A 33 -12.94 -4.75 -4.55
N THR A 34 -11.75 -4.31 -4.96
CA THR A 34 -10.54 -5.16 -4.94
C THR A 34 -9.68 -4.97 -3.70
N TRP A 35 -9.89 -3.91 -2.92
CA TRP A 35 -9.06 -3.59 -1.75
C TRP A 35 -8.93 -4.76 -0.75
N LYS A 36 -9.99 -5.55 -0.58
CA LYS A 36 -10.01 -6.74 0.29
C LYS A 36 -9.08 -7.85 -0.20
N LEU A 37 -8.92 -7.98 -1.53
CA LEU A 37 -8.07 -9.00 -2.15
C LEU A 37 -6.58 -8.75 -1.86
N TYR A 38 -6.21 -7.51 -1.55
CA TYR A 38 -4.84 -7.13 -1.20
C TYR A 38 -4.53 -7.30 0.29
N GLY A 39 -5.46 -7.87 1.08
CA GLY A 39 -5.25 -8.16 2.50
C GLY A 39 -5.43 -6.95 3.43
N TYR A 40 -6.05 -5.87 2.96
CA TYR A 40 -6.41 -4.75 3.83
C TYR A 40 -7.58 -5.09 4.74
N THR A 41 -7.51 -4.64 5.99
CA THR A 41 -8.56 -4.89 6.98
C THR A 41 -9.70 -3.87 6.85
N SER A 42 -9.41 -2.69 6.30
CA SER A 42 -10.39 -1.65 6.03
C SER A 42 -10.07 -0.88 4.75
N TYR A 43 -11.12 -0.30 4.15
CA TYR A 43 -10.98 0.55 2.96
C TYR A 43 -10.19 1.83 3.26
N ASP A 44 -10.23 2.34 4.49
CA ASP A 44 -9.48 3.52 4.89
C ASP A 44 -7.97 3.24 4.99
N GLU A 45 -7.57 2.04 5.41
CA GLU A 45 -6.18 1.61 5.39
C GLU A 45 -5.64 1.54 3.94
N TYR A 46 -6.44 0.98 3.03
CA TYR A 46 -6.15 0.98 1.58
C TYR A 46 -5.98 2.40 1.05
N LYS A 47 -6.94 3.30 1.30
CA LYS A 47 -6.87 4.70 0.84
C LYS A 47 -5.66 5.44 1.41
N LYS A 48 -5.27 5.15 2.66
CA LYS A 48 -4.09 5.77 3.28
C LYS A 48 -2.81 5.38 2.56
N ASP A 49 -2.65 4.11 2.21
CA ASP A 49 -1.47 3.65 1.48
C ASP A 49 -1.49 4.08 0.01
N LEU A 50 -2.66 4.09 -0.64
CA LEU A 50 -2.83 4.62 -1.99
C LEU A 50 -2.48 6.11 -2.09
N ARG A 51 -2.84 6.92 -1.08
CA ARG A 51 -2.43 8.34 -1.04
C ARG A 51 -0.92 8.50 -0.86
N LYS A 52 -0.27 7.56 -0.19
CA LYS A 52 1.17 7.60 0.03
C LYS A 52 1.94 7.15 -1.21
N SER A 53 1.42 6.19 -1.97
CA SER A 53 2.02 5.77 -3.24
C SER A 53 2.19 6.96 -4.19
N LEU A 54 1.16 7.81 -4.31
CA LEU A 54 1.18 9.02 -5.12
C LEU A 54 2.22 10.06 -4.66
N ARG A 55 2.54 10.12 -3.37
CA ARG A 55 3.53 11.08 -2.84
C ARG A 55 4.97 10.65 -3.06
N GLN A 56 5.21 9.39 -3.40
CA GLN A 56 6.55 8.87 -3.69
C GLN A 56 6.95 9.09 -5.15
N GLU A 57 5.99 9.38 -6.03
CA GLU A 57 6.19 9.62 -7.47
C GLU A 57 6.31 11.13 -7.83
N SER A 58 6.20 12.03 -6.85
CA SER A 58 6.39 13.50 -6.99
C SER A 58 7.73 13.95 -6.43
#